data_AF-A0A535TZA2-F1
#
_entry.id   AF-A0A535TZA2-F1
#
_cell.length_a   1.000
_cell.length_b   1.000
_cell.length_c   1.000
_cell.angle_alpha   90.00
_cell.angle_beta   90.00
_cell.angle_gamma   90.00
#
_symmetry.space_group_name_H-M   'P 1'
#
loop_
_entity.id
_entity.type
_entity.pdbx_description
1 polymer ?
#
loop_
_entity_poly.entity_id
_entity_poly.type
_entity_poly.pdbx_seq_one_letter_code
_entity_poly.pdbx_strand_id
1 'polypeptide(L)'
;MIKPPVLKADALEVRVINPLSGRRMPRSDVAFVFRGLHSQQIRGVETWDKNYLFANSDGRVGVFASASWFGDEGVTEFAARLGVPMRGDFSVQVKGQVPSGH
;
A
#
# COMPACT_ATOMS: atom_id res chain seq x y z
N MET A 1 -4.93 14.87 -20.00
CA MET A 1 -5.83 14.48 -18.89
C MET A 1 -5.14 13.36 -18.10
N ILE A 2 -4.71 13.62 -16.87
CA ILE A 2 -4.04 12.60 -16.05
C ILE A 2 -5.13 11.68 -15.49
N LYS A 3 -5.08 10.38 -15.82
CA LYS A 3 -6.04 9.41 -15.29
C LYS A 3 -5.79 9.21 -13.78
N PRO A 4 -6.84 9.11 -12.96
CA PRO A 4 -6.69 8.76 -11.55
C PRO A 4 -5.96 7.42 -11.40
N PRO A 5 -5.14 7.25 -10.35
CA PRO A 5 -4.51 5.97 -10.07
C PRO A 5 -5.57 4.93 -9.72
N VAL A 6 -5.32 3.68 -10.11
CA VAL A 6 -6.25 2.58 -9.86
C VAL A 6 -5.55 1.47 -9.09
N LEU A 7 -6.13 1.06 -7.97
CA LEU A 7 -5.72 -0.13 -7.23
C LEU A 7 -6.48 -1.35 -7.80
N LYS A 8 -5.75 -2.37 -8.24
CA LYS A 8 -6.33 -3.60 -8.79
C LYS A 8 -5.72 -4.82 -8.12
N ALA A 9 -6.55 -5.84 -7.95
CA ALA A 9 -6.12 -7.20 -7.71
C ALA A 9 -6.76 -8.09 -8.77
N ASP A 10 -5.94 -8.89 -9.46
CA ASP A 10 -6.42 -9.99 -10.28
C ASP A 10 -6.10 -11.33 -9.58
N ALA A 11 -6.12 -12.43 -10.31
CA ALA A 11 -5.82 -13.76 -9.76
C ALA A 11 -4.34 -13.90 -9.35
N LEU A 12 -3.43 -13.14 -9.96
CA LEU A 12 -1.98 -13.32 -9.84
C LEU A 12 -1.32 -12.19 -9.04
N GLU A 13 -1.79 -10.95 -9.16
CA GLU A 13 -1.10 -9.80 -8.58
C GLU A 13 -2.03 -8.73 -8.01
N VAL A 14 -1.52 -8.02 -7.00
CA VAL A 14 -1.99 -6.71 -6.55
C VAL A 14 -1.09 -5.64 -7.15
N ARG A 15 -1.67 -4.61 -7.75
CA ARG A 15 -0.93 -3.52 -8.39
C ARG A 15 -1.64 -2.19 -8.25
N VAL A 16 -0.83 -1.14 -8.08
CA VAL A 16 -1.29 0.24 -8.24
C VAL A 16 -0.87 0.72 -9.62
N ILE A 17 -1.86 1.01 -10.44
CA ILE A 17 -1.68 1.57 -11.78
C ILE A 17 -1.64 3.08 -11.62
N ASN A 18 -0.43 3.63 -11.52
CA ASN A 18 -0.17 5.07 -11.56
C ASN A 18 0.67 5.37 -12.81
N PRO A 19 0.37 6.44 -13.58
CA PRO A 19 1.16 6.83 -14.75
C PRO A 19 2.66 7.11 -14.48
N LEU A 20 3.06 7.34 -13.22
CA LEU A 20 4.44 7.69 -12.85
C LEU A 20 5.24 6.55 -12.20
N SER A 21 4.57 5.53 -11.65
CA SER A 21 5.25 4.35 -11.11
C SER A 21 4.28 3.17 -11.02
N GLY A 22 4.66 2.05 -11.64
CA GLY A 22 3.94 0.78 -11.52
C GLY A 22 4.60 -0.08 -10.46
N ARG A 23 3.94 -0.25 -9.31
CA ARG A 23 4.34 -1.26 -8.30
C ARG A 23 3.35 -2.40 -8.31
N ARG A 24 3.88 -3.62 -8.24
CA ARG A 24 3.12 -4.86 -8.21
C ARG A 24 3.68 -5.83 -7.18
N MET A 25 2.83 -6.70 -6.68
CA MET A 25 3.16 -7.77 -5.75
C MET A 25 2.30 -8.98 -6.07
N PRO A 26 2.83 -10.22 -6.05
CA PRO A 26 2.01 -11.41 -6.20
C PRO A 26 0.90 -11.42 -5.17
N ARG A 27 -0.32 -11.77 -5.58
CA ARG A 27 -1.47 -11.79 -4.69
C ARG A 27 -1.25 -12.77 -3.53
N SER A 28 -0.63 -13.91 -3.81
CA SER A 28 -0.26 -14.93 -2.82
C SER A 28 0.67 -14.42 -1.73
N ASP A 29 1.47 -13.39 -2.05
CA ASP A 29 2.47 -12.87 -1.13
C ASP A 29 1.87 -11.81 -0.23
N VAL A 30 0.70 -11.24 -0.57
CA VAL A 30 0.05 -10.23 0.26
C VAL A 30 -0.52 -10.92 1.50
N ALA A 31 0.04 -10.61 2.66
CA ALA A 31 -0.38 -11.18 3.93
C ALA A 31 -1.26 -10.20 4.74
N PHE A 32 -1.05 -8.90 4.59
CA PHE A 32 -1.84 -7.86 5.25
C PHE A 32 -1.68 -6.50 4.57
N VAL A 33 -2.59 -5.57 4.90
CA VAL A 33 -2.48 -4.16 4.54
C VAL A 33 -2.20 -3.34 5.80
N PHE A 34 -1.13 -2.57 5.80
CA PHE A 34 -0.72 -1.73 6.93
C PHE A 34 -0.99 -0.25 6.64
N ARG A 35 -1.67 0.44 7.54
CA ARG A 35 -1.86 1.90 7.51
C ARG A 35 -0.66 2.57 8.14
N GLY A 36 0.22 3.15 7.33
CA GLY A 36 1.48 3.73 7.78
C GLY A 36 1.85 5.03 7.05
N LEU A 37 2.89 5.68 7.55
CA LEU A 37 3.57 6.77 6.86
C LEU A 37 4.70 6.17 6.04
N HIS A 38 4.68 6.33 4.72
CA HIS A 38 5.71 5.79 3.83
C HIS A 38 6.52 6.93 3.21
N SER A 39 7.84 6.77 3.17
CA SER A 39 8.69 7.82 2.62
C SER A 39 8.65 7.84 1.10
N GLN A 40 8.50 9.03 0.55
CA GLN A 40 8.57 9.28 -0.88
C GLN A 40 9.57 10.41 -1.14
N GLN A 41 10.41 10.24 -2.15
CA GLN A 41 11.29 11.28 -2.65
C GLN A 41 10.54 12.09 -3.70
N ILE A 42 10.17 13.32 -3.36
CA ILE A 42 9.51 14.25 -4.28
C ILE A 42 10.46 15.41 -4.52
N ARG A 43 10.96 15.54 -5.75
CA ARG A 43 11.90 16.62 -6.16
C ARG A 43 13.14 16.74 -5.23
N GLY A 44 13.65 15.61 -4.74
CA GLY A 44 14.82 15.56 -3.86
C GLY A 44 14.56 15.82 -2.38
N VAL A 45 13.29 15.96 -1.97
CA VAL A 45 12.88 16.09 -0.57
C VAL A 45 12.21 14.79 -0.12
N GLU A 46 12.67 14.23 1.02
CA GLU A 46 11.97 13.12 1.67
C GLU A 46 10.69 13.65 2.32
N THR A 47 9.56 13.08 1.92
CA THR A 47 8.24 13.36 2.46
C THR A 47 7.64 12.09 3.02
N TRP A 48 6.81 12.21 4.05
CA TRP A 48 6.16 11.10 4.72
C TRP A 48 4.65 11.23 4.55
N ASP A 49 4.08 10.38 3.70
CA ASP A 49 2.66 10.44 3.39
C ASP A 49 1.93 9.24 3.97
N LYS A 50 0.66 9.44 4.32
CA LYS A 50 -0.25 8.35 4.69
C LYS A 50 -0.45 7.43 3.50
N ASN A 51 -0.15 6.15 3.69
CA ASN A 51 -0.24 5.12 2.67
C ASN A 51 -0.80 3.83 3.26
N TYR A 52 -1.54 3.10 2.43
CA TYR A 52 -1.88 1.70 2.65
C TYR A 52 -0.78 0.84 2.03
N LEU A 53 -0.09 0.07 2.86
CA LEU A 53 1.09 -0.69 2.52
C LEU A 53 0.72 -2.18 2.42
N PHE A 54 0.76 -2.72 1.22
CA PHE A 54 0.55 -4.16 0.99
C PHE A 54 1.87 -4.87 1.28
N ALA A 55 1.86 -5.66 2.35
CA ALA A 55 3.05 -6.31 2.88
C ALA A 55 2.91 -7.83 2.89
N ASN A 56 4.05 -8.51 2.81
CA ASN A 56 4.13 -9.96 2.98
C ASN A 56 4.16 -10.35 4.46
N SER A 57 4.20 -11.66 4.74
CA SER A 57 4.25 -12.21 6.10
C SER A 57 5.43 -11.70 6.92
N ASP A 58 6.54 -11.34 6.25
CA ASP A 58 7.77 -10.83 6.86
C ASP A 58 7.73 -9.30 7.06
N GLY A 59 6.62 -8.66 6.66
CA GLY A 59 6.41 -7.22 6.74
C GLY A 59 7.04 -6.42 5.59
N ARG A 60 7.65 -7.06 4.59
CA ARG A 60 8.19 -6.37 3.42
C ARG A 60 7.06 -5.80 2.57
N VAL A 61 7.13 -4.51 2.27
CA VAL A 61 6.16 -3.79 1.46
C VAL A 61 6.46 -3.98 -0.03
N GLY A 62 5.54 -4.59 -0.76
CA GLY A 62 5.64 -4.76 -2.23
C GLY A 62 4.93 -3.66 -3.01
N VAL A 63 3.78 -3.21 -2.50
CA VAL A 63 2.94 -2.18 -3.12
C VAL A 63 2.46 -1.20 -2.05
N PHE A 64 2.34 0.07 -2.40
CA PHE A 64 1.68 1.05 -1.55
C PHE A 64 0.69 1.89 -2.35
N ALA A 65 -0.38 2.31 -1.69
CA ALA A 65 -1.43 3.16 -2.22
C ALA A 65 -1.59 4.40 -1.34
N SER A 66 -1.50 5.60 -1.92
CA SER A 66 -1.60 6.84 -1.16
C SER A 66 -3.02 7.07 -0.63
N ALA A 67 -3.14 7.43 0.64
CA ALA A 67 -4.42 7.80 1.25
C ALA A 67 -5.00 9.12 0.69
N SER A 68 -4.20 9.91 -0.04
CA SER A 68 -4.68 11.08 -0.78
C SER A 68 -5.47 10.69 -2.05
N TRP A 69 -5.35 9.44 -2.50
CA TRP A 69 -6.04 8.93 -3.70
C TRP A 69 -7.08 7.87 -3.39
N PHE A 70 -6.90 7.11 -2.32
CA PHE A 70 -7.78 6.01 -1.94
C PHE A 70 -8.36 6.22 -0.54
N GLY A 71 -9.67 6.13 -0.42
CA GLY A 71 -10.36 6.22 0.88
C GLY A 71 -10.21 4.94 1.72
N ASP A 72 -10.29 5.08 3.04
CA ASP A 72 -10.11 3.97 3.99
C ASP A 72 -11.17 2.88 3.82
N GLU A 73 -12.42 3.25 3.57
CA GLU A 73 -13.52 2.32 3.28
C GLU A 73 -13.20 1.47 2.05
N GLY A 74 -12.87 2.10 0.91
CA GLY A 74 -12.59 1.38 -0.32
C GLY A 74 -11.37 0.45 -0.23
N VAL A 75 -10.35 0.82 0.55
CA VAL A 75 -9.19 -0.06 0.78
C VAL A 75 -9.52 -1.17 1.78
N THR A 76 -10.37 -0.91 2.77
CA THR A 76 -10.86 -1.93 3.71
C THR A 76 -11.67 -2.99 2.98
N GLU A 77 -12.60 -2.59 2.12
CA GLU A 77 -13.35 -3.52 1.27
C GLU A 77 -12.42 -4.30 0.34
N PHE A 78 -11.41 -3.63 -0.23
CA PHE A 78 -10.42 -4.28 -1.08
C PHE A 78 -9.62 -5.34 -0.31
N ALA A 79 -9.15 -5.04 0.90
CA ALA A 79 -8.44 -5.98 1.77
C ALA A 79 -9.33 -7.16 2.18
N ALA A 80 -10.60 -6.90 2.51
CA ALA A 80 -11.57 -7.95 2.81
C ALA A 80 -11.79 -8.90 1.61
N ARG A 81 -11.87 -8.37 0.39
CA ARG A 81 -11.96 -9.17 -0.86
C ARG A 81 -10.68 -9.93 -1.18
N LEU A 82 -9.54 -9.46 -0.68
CA LEU A 82 -8.28 -10.20 -0.71
C LEU A 82 -8.21 -11.30 0.37
N GLY A 83 -9.06 -11.23 1.39
CA GLY A 83 -9.00 -12.11 2.56
C GLY A 83 -7.83 -11.79 3.50
N VAL A 84 -7.32 -10.56 3.48
CA VAL A 84 -6.18 -10.15 4.30
C VAL A 84 -6.58 -9.09 5.34
N PRO A 85 -6.01 -9.14 6.56
CA PRO A 85 -6.33 -8.17 7.60
C PRO A 85 -5.74 -6.79 7.30
N MET A 86 -6.39 -5.77 7.87
CA MET A 86 -5.83 -4.42 7.99
C MET A 86 -5.20 -4.20 9.36
N ARG A 87 -4.08 -3.48 9.41
CA ARG A 87 -3.30 -3.16 10.61
C ARG A 87 -2.85 -1.70 10.62
N GLY A 88 -2.39 -1.22 11.77
CA GLY A 88 -1.88 0.16 11.94
C GLY A 88 -2.95 1.25 11.87
N ASP A 89 -2.53 2.51 12.00
CA ASP A 89 -3.39 3.69 12.14
C ASP A 89 -2.79 4.98 11.52
N PHE A 90 -1.78 4.84 10.65
CA PHE A 90 -1.00 5.93 10.07
C PHE A 90 -0.10 6.72 11.04
N SER A 91 0.21 6.19 12.22
CA SER A 91 1.19 6.81 13.13
C SER A 91 2.63 6.33 12.89
N VAL A 92 2.80 5.13 12.31
CA VAL A 92 4.10 4.46 12.19
C VAL A 92 4.77 4.79 10.86
N GLN A 93 6.04 5.22 10.92
CA GLN A 93 6.91 5.41 9.76
C GLN A 93 7.47 4.08 9.25
N VAL A 94 7.29 3.81 7.95
CA VAL A 94 7.67 2.54 7.30
C VAL A 94 8.60 2.83 6.11
N LYS A 95 9.86 2.41 6.21
CA LYS A 95 10.85 2.46 5.11
C LYS A 95 10.96 1.09 4.44
N GLY A 96 9.95 0.71 3.67
CA GLY A 96 9.92 -0.55 2.90
C GLY A 96 9.67 -1.82 3.71
N GLN A 97 9.76 -1.80 5.05
CA GLN A 97 9.44 -2.92 5.92
C GLN A 97 8.65 -2.46 7.15
N VAL A 98 7.52 -3.12 7.42
CA VAL A 98 6.65 -2.88 8.58
C VAL A 98 7.35 -3.40 9.85
N PRO A 99 7.45 -2.60 10.94
CA PRO A 99 8.05 -3.05 12.18
C PRO A 99 7.26 -4.20 12.82
N SER A 100 7.97 -5.17 13.39
CA SER A 100 7.39 -6.31 14.09
C SER A 100 6.65 -5.83 15.36
N GLY A 101 5.35 -6.10 15.49
CA GLY A 101 4.59 -5.85 16.73
C GLY A 101 3.40 -4.89 16.64
N HIS A 102 2.92 -4.56 15.43
CA HIS A 102 1.79 -3.65 15.19
C HIS A 102 0.63 -4.27 14.40
#